data_AF-A0A9P5JVZ8-F1
#
_entry.id   AF-A0A9P5JVZ8-F1
#
_cell.length_a   1.000
_cell.length_b   1.000
_cell.length_c   1.000
_cell.angle_alpha   90.00
_cell.angle_beta   90.00
_cell.angle_gamma   90.00
#
_symmetry.space_group_name_H-M   'P 1'
#
loop_
_entity.id
_entity.type
_entity.pdbx_description
1 polymer ?
#
loop_
_entity_poly.entity_id
_entity_poly.type
_entity_poly.pdbx_seq_one_letter_code
_entity_poly.pdbx_strand_id
1 'polypeptide(L)'
;LVDEVTTLHRHLEANHSARYRIWAKGANFLSKLPGDIKKHKQATEEVHHTLDCDLQEISECIVAPYSNRLFHRTAVEWLAATDQPIQALEHPKFKELIDVASRVLKSGVDIPGWKATWGEIIHIFKDYLTQLRAELNV
;
A
#
# COMPACT_ATOMS: atom_id res chain seq x y z
N LEU A 1 -6.14 -5.92 31.34
CA LEU A 1 -6.16 -7.36 31.67
C LEU A 1 -6.83 -8.08 30.51
N VAL A 2 -6.06 -8.41 29.49
CA VAL A 2 -6.45 -9.14 28.26
C VAL A 2 -5.29 -10.10 28.03
N ASP A 3 -5.40 -11.35 28.50
CA ASP A 3 -5.92 -12.54 27.81
C ASP A 3 -4.82 -13.27 27.01
N GLU A 4 -4.02 -14.07 27.71
CA GLU A 4 -3.16 -15.10 27.10
C GLU A 4 -4.01 -16.32 26.70
N VAL A 5 -4.84 -16.15 25.68
CA VAL A 5 -5.70 -17.20 25.09
C VAL A 5 -4.90 -18.46 24.69
N THR A 6 -3.60 -18.33 24.48
CA THR A 6 -2.69 -19.41 24.09
C THR A 6 -2.32 -20.35 25.23
N THR A 7 -2.38 -19.90 26.49
CA THR A 7 -1.99 -20.70 27.66
C THR A 7 -3.04 -21.77 27.98
N LEU A 8 -4.33 -21.44 27.84
CA LEU A 8 -5.44 -22.35 28.10
C LEU A 8 -5.49 -23.51 27.10
N HIS A 9 -5.28 -23.26 25.81
CA HIS A 9 -5.30 -24.32 24.80
C HIS A 9 -4.13 -25.31 24.96
N ARG A 10 -2.94 -24.84 25.37
CA ARG A 10 -1.80 -25.72 25.70
C ARG A 10 -2.05 -26.56 26.95
N HIS A 11 -2.63 -25.97 27.98
CA HIS A 11 -2.98 -26.70 29.20
C HIS A 11 -4.06 -27.77 28.92
N LEU A 12 -5.08 -27.42 28.14
CA LEU A 12 -6.11 -28.34 27.69
C LEU A 12 -5.52 -29.48 26.86
N GLU A 13 -4.56 -29.19 25.99
CA GLU A 13 -3.87 -30.21 25.20
C GLU A 13 -3.08 -31.18 26.10
N ALA A 14 -2.33 -30.65 27.07
CA ALA A 14 -1.50 -31.46 27.96
C ALA A 14 -2.32 -32.38 28.88
N ASN A 15 -3.38 -31.87 29.49
CA ASN A 15 -4.08 -32.59 30.57
C ASN A 15 -5.43 -33.18 30.16
N HIS A 16 -6.08 -32.64 29.12
CA HIS A 16 -7.48 -32.93 28.82
C HIS A 16 -7.78 -33.16 27.33
N SER A 17 -6.76 -33.38 26.50
CA SER A 17 -6.90 -33.47 25.04
C SER A 17 -7.91 -34.51 24.57
N ALA A 18 -7.95 -35.69 25.19
CA ALA A 18 -8.88 -36.75 24.81
C ALA A 18 -10.35 -36.34 24.99
N ARG A 19 -10.70 -35.80 26.17
CA ARG A 19 -12.07 -35.33 26.46
C ARG A 19 -12.45 -34.14 25.57
N TYR A 20 -11.51 -33.23 25.34
CA TYR A 20 -11.73 -32.08 24.47
C TYR A 20 -12.02 -32.47 23.02
N ARG A 21 -11.27 -33.42 22.44
CA ARG A 21 -11.51 -33.91 21.07
C ARG A 21 -12.86 -34.61 20.91
N ILE A 22 -13.27 -35.40 21.91
CA ILE A 22 -14.59 -36.05 21.91
C ILE A 22 -15.69 -34.98 21.92
N TRP A 23 -15.56 -33.96 22.78
CA TRP A 23 -16.49 -32.85 22.82
C TRP A 23 -16.53 -32.07 21.50
N ALA A 24 -15.36 -31.71 20.95
CA ALA A 24 -15.27 -30.95 19.71
C ALA A 24 -15.96 -31.69 18.54
N LYS A 25 -15.74 -33.01 18.43
CA LYS A 25 -16.42 -33.85 17.44
C LYS A 25 -17.94 -33.90 17.65
N GLY A 26 -18.40 -34.06 18.90
CA GLY A 26 -19.83 -34.08 19.22
C GLY A 26 -20.53 -32.73 18.98
N ALA A 27 -19.80 -31.63 19.13
CA ALA A 27 -20.28 -30.27 18.90
C ALA A 27 -20.14 -29.78 17.44
N ASN A 28 -19.70 -30.64 16.51
CA ASN A 28 -19.32 -30.25 15.14
C ASN A 28 -18.32 -29.08 15.10
N PHE A 29 -17.43 -29.00 16.08
CA PHE A 29 -16.45 -27.95 16.22
C PHE A 29 -15.06 -28.44 15.81
N LEU A 30 -14.32 -27.63 15.05
CA LEU A 30 -12.97 -27.95 14.62
C LEU A 30 -12.00 -27.78 15.79
N SER A 31 -11.22 -28.84 16.10
CA SER A 31 -10.28 -28.81 17.22
C SER A 31 -9.23 -27.70 17.03
N LYS A 32 -9.13 -26.82 18.03
CA LYS A 32 -8.14 -25.73 18.08
C LYS A 32 -6.97 -26.04 19.02
N LEU A 33 -6.77 -27.31 19.39
CA LEU A 33 -5.58 -27.69 20.15
C LEU A 33 -4.32 -27.45 19.29
N PRO A 34 -3.23 -26.95 19.85
CA PRO A 34 -2.03 -26.60 19.09
C PRO A 34 -1.49 -27.74 18.21
N GLY A 35 -1.50 -28.99 18.69
CA GLY A 35 -1.09 -30.16 17.91
C GLY A 35 -2.05 -30.50 16.77
N ASP A 36 -3.35 -30.31 16.96
CA ASP A 36 -4.36 -30.57 15.92
C ASP A 36 -4.27 -29.49 14.82
N ILE A 37 -4.08 -28.21 15.19
CA ILE A 37 -3.82 -27.10 14.26
C ILE A 37 -2.56 -27.38 13.42
N LYS A 38 -1.48 -27.84 14.05
CA LYS A 38 -0.24 -28.20 13.33
C LYS A 38 -0.47 -29.30 12.30
N LYS A 39 -1.21 -30.36 12.67
CA LYS A 39 -1.56 -31.44 11.74
C LYS A 39 -2.40 -30.95 10.56
N HIS A 40 -3.37 -30.07 10.80
CA HIS A 40 -4.17 -29.47 9.73
C HIS A 40 -3.32 -28.61 8.79
N LYS A 41 -2.38 -27.82 9.33
CA LYS A 41 -1.43 -27.05 8.51
C LYS A 41 -0.54 -27.95 7.68
N GLN A 42 0.03 -29.00 8.25
CA GLN A 42 0.87 -29.97 7.52
C GLN A 42 0.09 -30.70 6.41
N ALA A 43 -1.14 -31.12 6.69
CA ALA A 43 -2.01 -31.74 5.68
C ALA A 43 -2.43 -30.77 4.56
N THR A 44 -2.37 -29.45 4.82
CA THR A 44 -2.67 -28.41 3.82
C THR A 44 -1.39 -27.97 3.08
N GLU A 45 -0.24 -27.94 3.76
CA GLU A 45 1.11 -27.70 3.21
C GLU A 45 1.45 -28.69 2.08
N GLU A 46 1.01 -29.95 2.17
CA GLU A 46 1.15 -30.94 1.08
C GLU A 46 0.27 -30.64 -0.16
N VAL A 47 -0.72 -29.73 -0.05
CA VAL A 47 -1.69 -29.40 -1.12
C VAL A 47 -1.47 -27.98 -1.68
N HIS A 48 -0.46 -27.25 -1.25
CA HIS A 48 -0.11 -25.99 -1.91
C HIS A 48 0.64 -26.30 -3.22
N HIS A 49 -0.10 -26.29 -4.34
CA HIS A 49 0.50 -25.94 -5.62
C HIS A 49 1.20 -24.59 -5.45
N THR A 50 2.48 -24.52 -5.78
CA THR A 50 3.21 -23.25 -5.87
C THR A 50 2.42 -22.35 -6.81
N LEU A 51 2.04 -21.16 -6.35
CA LEU A 51 1.31 -20.15 -7.14
C LEU A 51 2.03 -19.77 -8.44
N ASP A 52 3.26 -20.24 -8.65
CA ASP A 52 4.03 -20.11 -9.89
C ASP A 52 3.27 -20.54 -11.14
N CYS A 53 2.40 -21.57 -11.06
CA CYS A 53 1.67 -22.03 -12.24
C CYS A 53 0.60 -21.03 -12.72
N ASP A 54 0.13 -20.15 -11.84
CA ASP A 54 -0.90 -19.13 -12.14
C ASP A 54 -0.32 -17.70 -12.19
N LEU A 55 0.95 -17.53 -11.83
CA LEU A 55 1.66 -16.26 -11.95
C LEU A 55 2.20 -16.12 -13.37
N GLN A 56 1.39 -15.53 -14.25
CA GLN A 56 1.95 -14.90 -15.45
C GLN A 56 2.78 -13.70 -14.99
N GLU A 57 4.05 -13.67 -15.41
CA GLU A 57 4.84 -12.45 -15.42
C GLU A 57 3.98 -11.40 -16.15
N ILE A 58 3.50 -10.39 -15.42
CA ILE A 58 2.78 -9.27 -16.03
C ILE A 58 3.83 -8.59 -16.90
N SER A 59 3.85 -8.97 -18.17
CA SER A 59 4.58 -8.26 -19.20
C SER A 59 4.24 -6.79 -19.03
N GLU A 60 5.32 -6.02 -18.84
CA GLU A 60 5.36 -4.57 -18.62
C GLU A 60 4.01 -3.93 -18.90
N CYS A 61 3.32 -3.55 -17.82
CA CYS A 61 2.05 -2.83 -17.83
C CYS A 61 1.96 -2.02 -19.12
N ILE A 62 1.08 -2.42 -20.05
CA ILE A 62 0.90 -1.73 -21.32
C ILE A 62 0.32 -0.35 -20.96
N VAL A 63 1.20 0.57 -20.62
CA VAL A 63 0.86 1.96 -20.34
C VAL A 63 0.30 2.46 -21.66
N ALA A 64 -0.99 2.74 -21.68
CA ALA A 64 -1.63 3.29 -22.86
C ALA A 64 -0.79 4.49 -23.31
N PRO A 65 -0.36 4.53 -24.58
CA PRO A 65 0.48 5.61 -25.06
C PRO A 65 -0.25 6.93 -24.85
N TYR A 66 0.52 7.98 -24.58
CA TYR A 66 -0.03 9.32 -24.41
C TYR A 66 -0.98 9.66 -25.57
N SER A 67 -2.17 10.16 -25.23
CA SER A 67 -3.05 10.79 -26.21
C SER A 67 -3.69 12.03 -25.59
N ASN A 68 -3.84 13.10 -26.38
CA ASN A 68 -4.46 14.35 -25.92
C ASN A 68 -5.86 14.11 -25.35
N ARG A 69 -6.63 13.18 -25.94
CA ARG A 69 -7.97 12.82 -25.47
C ARG A 69 -7.93 12.18 -24.08
N LEU A 70 -7.01 11.24 -23.85
CA LEU A 70 -6.84 10.61 -22.54
C LEU A 70 -6.39 11.64 -21.50
N PHE A 71 -5.39 12.45 -21.84
CA PHE A 71 -4.88 13.51 -20.97
C PHE A 71 -5.99 14.49 -20.56
N HIS A 72 -6.76 15.02 -21.52
CA HIS A 72 -7.87 15.94 -21.22
C HIS A 72 -8.90 15.30 -20.29
N ARG A 73 -9.28 14.04 -20.54
CA ARG A 73 -10.22 13.32 -19.69
C ARG A 73 -9.69 13.16 -18.27
N THR A 74 -8.47 12.67 -18.12
CA THR A 74 -7.83 12.47 -16.81
C THR A 74 -7.68 13.79 -16.06
N ALA A 75 -7.34 14.89 -16.75
CA ALA A 75 -7.24 16.21 -16.14
C ALA A 75 -8.59 16.71 -15.61
N VAL A 76 -9.68 16.53 -16.36
CA VAL A 76 -11.04 16.90 -15.92
C VAL A 76 -11.49 16.04 -14.72
N GLU A 77 -11.23 14.73 -14.76
CA GLU A 77 -11.53 13.83 -13.65
C GLU A 77 -10.74 14.21 -12.38
N TRP A 78 -9.46 14.59 -12.53
CA TRP A 78 -8.63 15.07 -11.43
C TRP A 78 -9.17 16.37 -10.81
N LEU A 79 -9.55 17.36 -11.64
CA LEU A 79 -10.15 18.61 -11.15
C LEU A 79 -11.40 18.35 -10.32
N ALA A 80 -12.31 17.50 -10.83
CA ALA A 80 -13.56 17.17 -10.15
C ALA A 80 -13.34 16.40 -8.85
N ALA A 81 -12.40 15.44 -8.84
CA ALA A 81 -12.12 14.62 -7.67
C ALA A 81 -11.45 15.41 -6.52
N THR A 82 -10.75 16.50 -6.84
CA THR A 82 -9.96 17.28 -5.87
C THR A 82 -10.53 18.68 -5.62
N ASP A 83 -11.72 18.96 -6.16
CA ASP A 83 -12.42 20.24 -6.07
C ASP A 83 -11.53 21.44 -6.45
N GLN A 84 -10.75 21.28 -7.52
CA GLN A 84 -9.81 22.29 -7.99
C GLN A 84 -10.50 23.27 -8.94
N PRO A 85 -10.12 24.55 -8.93
CA PRO A 85 -10.62 25.52 -9.89
C PRO A 85 -10.19 25.15 -11.31
N ILE A 86 -11.04 25.42 -12.30
CA ILE A 86 -10.74 25.16 -13.72
C ILE A 86 -9.44 25.87 -14.17
N GLN A 87 -9.17 27.04 -13.59
CA GLN A 87 -7.97 27.83 -13.82
C GLN A 87 -6.67 27.12 -13.41
N ALA A 88 -6.73 26.03 -12.62
CA ALA A 88 -5.56 25.26 -12.24
C ALA A 88 -4.79 24.71 -13.46
N LEU A 89 -5.49 24.35 -14.54
CA LEU A 89 -4.87 23.88 -15.79
C LEU A 89 -4.18 25.01 -16.58
N GLU A 90 -4.57 26.26 -16.35
CA GLU A 90 -3.97 27.43 -17.00
C GLU A 90 -2.71 27.91 -16.28
N HIS A 91 -2.54 27.52 -15.01
CA HIS A 91 -1.44 27.98 -14.18
C HIS A 91 -0.07 27.58 -14.76
N PRO A 92 0.88 28.51 -14.92
CA PRO A 92 2.18 28.22 -15.52
C PRO A 92 2.95 27.08 -14.83
N LYS A 93 2.89 27.00 -13.50
CA LYS A 93 3.54 25.91 -12.74
C LYS A 93 2.92 24.54 -12.99
N PHE A 94 1.63 24.47 -13.32
CA PHE A 94 1.02 23.20 -13.70
C PHE A 94 1.58 22.72 -15.04
N LYS A 95 1.70 23.60 -16.03
CA LYS A 95 2.33 23.28 -17.33
C LYS A 95 3.79 22.84 -17.17
N GLU A 96 4.56 23.57 -16.35
CA GLU A 96 5.94 23.22 -16.02
C GLU A 96 6.05 21.82 -15.39
N LEU A 97 5.14 21.47 -14.47
CA LEU A 97 5.09 20.14 -13.86
C LEU A 97 4.85 19.04 -14.90
N ILE A 98 3.92 19.25 -15.84
CA ILE A 98 3.65 18.30 -16.93
C ILE A 98 4.84 18.18 -17.87
N ASP A 99 5.49 19.28 -18.23
CA ASP A 99 6.67 19.29 -19.10
C ASP A 99 7.87 18.58 -18.46
N VAL A 100 8.00 18.62 -17.13
CA VAL A 100 9.00 17.84 -16.39
C VAL A 100 8.62 16.37 -16.38
N ALA A 101 7.36 16.06 -16.06
CA ALA A 101 6.84 14.69 -16.03
C ALA A 101 6.95 13.98 -17.38
N SER A 102 6.73 14.69 -18.49
CA SER A 102 6.78 14.12 -19.85
C SER A 102 8.17 13.71 -20.30
N ARG A 103 9.23 14.17 -19.63
CA ARG A 103 10.63 13.81 -19.94
C ARG A 103 11.02 12.46 -19.37
N VAL A 104 10.19 11.88 -18.49
CA VAL A 104 10.49 10.58 -17.88
C VAL A 104 10.21 9.47 -18.90
N LEU A 105 11.28 8.79 -19.34
CA LEU A 105 11.25 7.88 -20.49
C LEU A 105 10.77 6.45 -20.17
N LYS A 106 10.94 5.99 -18.93
CA LYS A 106 10.76 4.56 -18.57
C LYS A 106 10.15 4.32 -17.20
N SER A 107 10.49 5.14 -16.22
CA SER A 107 9.89 5.07 -14.88
C SER A 107 8.63 5.93 -14.82
N GLY A 108 7.73 5.62 -13.90
CA GLY A 108 6.70 6.59 -13.51
C GLY A 108 7.31 7.85 -12.89
N VAL A 109 6.48 8.86 -12.68
CA VAL A 109 6.85 10.03 -11.88
C VAL A 109 6.71 9.65 -10.40
N ASP A 110 7.77 9.83 -9.62
CA ASP A 110 7.72 9.68 -8.17
C ASP A 110 7.09 10.94 -7.56
N ILE A 111 5.89 10.79 -6.99
CA ILE A 111 5.16 11.90 -6.36
C ILE A 111 5.38 11.78 -4.84
N PRO A 112 6.05 12.75 -4.21
CA PRO A 112 6.31 12.69 -2.78
C PRO A 112 5.01 12.71 -1.98
N GLY A 113 4.98 11.92 -0.90
CA GLY A 113 3.87 11.95 0.05
C GLY A 113 3.84 13.24 0.86
N TRP A 114 2.69 13.55 1.48
CA TRP A 114 2.44 14.76 2.26
C TRP A 114 3.62 15.21 3.13
N LYS A 115 4.18 14.32 3.97
CA LYS A 115 5.26 14.69 4.90
C LYS A 115 6.53 15.12 4.17
N ALA A 116 6.88 14.45 3.06
CA ALA A 116 8.02 14.81 2.24
C ALA A 116 7.78 16.14 1.55
N THR A 117 6.61 16.32 0.92
CA THR A 117 6.20 17.57 0.27
C THR A 117 6.24 18.77 1.23
N TRP A 118 5.78 18.59 2.47
CA TRP A 118 5.88 19.62 3.49
C TRP A 118 7.31 19.97 3.88
N GLY A 119 8.17 18.96 3.99
CA GLY A 119 9.60 19.16 4.22
C GLY A 119 10.23 20.02 3.13
N GLU A 120 9.94 19.70 1.87
CA GLU A 120 10.44 20.44 0.70
C GLU A 120 9.95 21.88 0.68
N ILE A 121 8.66 22.14 0.95
CA ILE A 121 8.13 23.51 1.02
C ILE A 121 8.90 24.32 2.08
N ILE A 122 9.04 23.78 3.29
CA ILE A 122 9.77 24.45 4.37
C ILE A 122 11.23 24.71 3.97
N HIS A 123 11.87 23.75 3.29
CA HIS A 123 13.24 23.89 2.83
C HIS A 123 13.38 25.03 1.82
N ILE A 124 12.53 25.06 0.79
CA ILE A 124 12.50 26.12 -0.22
C ILE A 124 12.33 27.50 0.44
N PHE A 125 11.42 27.64 1.42
CA PHE A 125 11.26 28.90 2.15
C PHE A 125 12.51 29.31 2.93
N LYS A 126 13.18 28.36 3.59
CA LYS A 126 14.43 28.64 4.32
C LYS A 126 15.54 29.09 3.39
N ASP A 127 15.65 28.48 2.21
CA ASP A 127 16.65 28.84 1.22
C ASP A 127 16.40 30.26 0.71
N TYR A 128 15.15 30.60 0.39
CA TYR A 128 14.78 31.97 0.01
C TYR A 128 15.12 32.99 1.11
N LEU A 129 14.79 32.71 2.37
CA LEU A 129 15.11 33.61 3.47
C LEU A 129 16.63 33.77 3.68
N THR A 130 17.40 32.70 3.45
CA THR A 130 18.87 32.74 3.56
C THR A 130 19.48 33.59 2.44
N GLN A 131 19.00 33.42 1.20
CA GLN A 131 19.40 34.25 0.07
C GLN A 131 19.04 35.71 0.29
N LEU A 132 17.79 35.98 0.71
CA LEU A 132 17.33 37.32 1.02
C LEU A 132 18.18 37.98 2.12
N ARG A 133 18.54 37.24 3.17
CA ARG A 133 19.42 37.74 4.23
C ARG A 133 20.79 38.14 3.66
N ALA A 134 21.37 37.31 2.79
CA ALA A 134 22.65 37.60 2.16
C ALA A 134 22.59 38.85 1.27
N GLU A 135 21.48 39.05 0.54
CA GLU A 135 21.27 40.24 -0.28
C GLU A 135 21.04 41.51 0.55
N LEU A 136 20.37 41.38 1.69
CA LEU A 136 20.07 42.51 2.58
C LEU A 136 21.22 42.87 3.54
N ASN A 137 22.26 42.03 3.64
CA ASN A 137 23.46 42.28 4.47
C ASN A 137 23.13 42.49 5.98
N VAL A 138 22.10 41.80 6.49
CA VAL A 138 21.66 41.80 7.91
C VAL A 138 22.02 40.50 8.61
#